data_AF-A0A355IL14-F1
#
_entry.id   AF-A0A355IL14-F1
#
_cell.length_a   1.000
_cell.length_b   1.000
_cell.length_c   1.000
_cell.angle_alpha   90.00
_cell.angle_beta   90.00
_cell.angle_gamma   90.00
#
_symmetry.space_group_name_H-M   'P 1'
#
loop_
_entity.id
_entity.type
_entity.pdbx_description
1 polymer ?
#
loop_
_entity_poly.entity_id
_entity_poly.type
_entity_poly.pdbx_seq_one_letter_code
_entity_poly.pdbx_strand_id
1 'polypeptide(L)' 'AFQIEMKFTVWKCGFTIKEVPIIFANRELGVSKMNGGIFNEAVFGVIKMTWRSWFRTYPKKSQ' A
#
# COMPACT_ATOMS: atom_id res chain seq x y z
N ALA A 1 -2.54 -4.87 -4.88
CA ALA A 1 -1.21 -4.31 -4.55
C ALA A 1 -1.00 -4.33 -3.03
N PHE A 2 -0.05 -5.14 -2.54
CA PHE A 2 0.16 -5.38 -1.09
C PHE A 2 0.69 -4.16 -0.32
N GLN A 3 1.61 -3.38 -0.91
CA GLN A 3 2.24 -2.24 -0.22
C GLN A 3 1.23 -1.14 0.18
N ILE A 4 0.28 -0.83 -0.69
CA ILE A 4 -0.77 0.17 -0.44
C ILE A 4 -1.73 -0.33 0.66
N GLU A 5 -2.12 -1.60 0.60
CA GLU A 5 -3.02 -2.22 1.58
C GLU A 5 -2.42 -2.24 2.99
N MET A 6 -1.14 -2.58 3.10
CA MET A 6 -0.42 -2.59 4.38
C MET A 6 -0.37 -1.19 4.98
N LYS A 7 0.00 -0.17 4.19
CA LYS A 7 0.04 1.22 4.66
C LYS A 7 -1.35 1.71 5.07
N PHE A 8 -2.38 1.42 4.27
CA PHE A 8 -3.76 1.80 4.55
C PHE A 8 -4.31 1.14 5.82
N THR A 9 -4.02 -0.14 6.04
CA THR A 9 -4.46 -0.88 7.23
C THR A 9 -3.81 -0.32 8.50
N VAL A 10 -2.50 -0.07 8.45
CA VAL A 10 -1.76 0.54 9.57
C VAL A 10 -2.32 1.92 9.93
N TRP A 11 -2.66 2.73 8.92
CA TRP A 11 -3.33 4.02 9.10
C TRP A 11 -4.71 3.87 9.76
N LYS A 12 -5.54 2.93 9.28
CA LYS A 12 -6.88 2.67 9.85
C LYS A 12 -6.84 2.20 11.30
N CYS A 13 -5.83 1.42 11.67
CA CYS A 13 -5.61 0.94 13.04
C CYS A 13 -5.08 2.03 14.00
N GLY A 14 -4.68 3.21 13.48
CA GLY A 14 -4.27 4.36 14.28
C GLY A 14 -2.79 4.35 14.70
N PHE A 15 -1.93 3.64 13.97
CA PHE A 15 -0.49 3.63 14.23
C PHE A 15 0.22 4.84 13.60
N THR A 16 1.34 5.24 14.19
CA THR A 16 2.24 6.25 13.62
C THR A 16 3.10 5.62 12.54
N ILE A 17 3.04 6.16 11.32
CA ILE A 17 3.83 5.72 10.18
C ILE A 17 5.03 6.66 10.04
N LYS A 18 6.26 6.12 10.09
CA LYS A 18 7.50 6.85 9.82
C LYS A 18 8.21 6.22 8.64
N GLU A 19 8.54 7.03 7.65
CA GLU A 19 9.32 6.58 6.49
C GLU A 19 10.79 6.90 6.72
N VAL A 20 11.65 5.90 6.56
CA VAL A 20 13.11 6.04 6.67
C VAL A 20 13.69 5.91 5.26
N PRO A 21 14.40 6.93 4.74
CA PRO A 21 14.96 6.88 3.41
C PRO A 21 16.08 5.82 3.35
N ILE A 22 16.08 5.03 2.28
CA ILE A 22 17.13 4.05 2.00
C ILE A 22 17.65 4.23 0.57
N ILE A 23 18.95 4.02 0.38
CA ILE A 23 19.58 4.07 -0.94
C ILE A 23 19.62 2.65 -1.49
N PHE A 24 18.98 2.42 -2.64
CA PHE A 24 19.07 1.16 -3.34
C PHE A 24 20.38 1.13 -4.13
N ALA A 25 21.45 0.63 -3.51
CA ALA A 25 22.81 0.70 -4.03
C ALA A 25 23.10 -0.15 -5.28
N ASN A 26 22.15 -0.96 -5.80
CA ASN A 26 22.33 -1.56 -7.12
C ASN A 26 21.01 -2.00 -7.79
N ARG A 27 20.67 -1.35 -8.91
CA ARG A 27 19.82 -1.84 -10.00
C ARG A 27 20.34 -1.24 -11.30
N GLU A 28 21.49 -1.70 -11.77
CA GLU A 28 22.12 -1.15 -12.98
C GLU A 28 21.50 -1.69 -14.29
N LEU A 29 20.86 -2.87 -14.27
CA LEU A 29 20.31 -3.50 -15.47
C LEU A 29 18.93 -4.09 -15.18
N GLY A 30 17.89 -3.52 -15.79
CA GLY A 30 16.54 -4.07 -15.75
C GLY A 30 15.53 -3.20 -16.48
N VAL A 31 14.83 -3.78 -17.46
CA VAL A 31 13.66 -3.15 -18.08
C VAL A 31 12.56 -2.96 -17.04
N SER A 32 11.81 -1.86 -17.16
CA SER A 32 10.67 -1.56 -16.30
C SER A 32 9.70 -2.75 -16.29
N LYS A 33 9.45 -3.32 -15.10
CA LYS A 33 8.41 -4.33 -14.88
C LYS A 33 7.00 -3.72 -14.80
N MET A 34 6.88 -2.39 -14.93
CA MET A 34 5.60 -1.70 -14.91
C MET A 34 4.97 -1.70 -16.29
N ASN A 35 3.78 -2.30 -16.39
CA ASN A 35 2.93 -2.25 -17.57
C ASN A 35 1.58 -1.62 -17.21
N GLY A 36 0.86 -1.06 -18.18
CA GLY A 36 -0.43 -0.39 -17.99
C GLY A 36 -1.49 -1.30 -17.34
N GLY A 37 -1.45 -2.60 -17.59
CA GLY A 37 -2.33 -3.57 -16.91
C GLY A 37 -2.14 -3.59 -15.39
N ILE A 38 -0.90 -3.53 -14.91
CA ILE A 38 -0.56 -3.52 -13.48
C ILE A 38 -1.03 -2.21 -12.83
N PHE A 39 -0.90 -1.09 -13.54
CA PHE A 39 -1.39 0.20 -13.06
C PHE A 39 -2.91 0.22 -12.92
N ASN A 40 -3.63 -0.24 -13.95
CA ASN A 40 -5.09 -0.31 -13.91
C ASN A 40 -5.58 -1.23 -12.78
N GLU A 41 -4.96 -2.40 -12.59
CA GLU A 41 -5.29 -3.30 -11.48
C GLU A 41 -5.05 -2.62 -10.12
N ALA A 42 -3.96 -1.86 -9.98
CA ALA A 42 -3.68 -1.12 -8.75
C ALA A 42 -4.75 -0.07 -8.47
N VAL A 43 -5.21 0.69 -9.47
CA VAL A 43 -6.28 1.70 -9.31
C VAL A 43 -7.59 1.05 -8.87
N PHE A 44 -8.06 0.02 -9.59
CA PHE A 44 -9.27 -0.72 -9.19
C PHE A 44 -9.12 -1.38 -7.82
N GLY A 45 -7.92 -1.87 -7.49
CA GLY A 45 -7.58 -2.42 -6.18
C GLY A 45 -7.77 -1.41 -5.04
N VAL A 46 -7.33 -0.16 -5.22
CA VAL A 46 -7.50 0.91 -4.22
C VAL A 46 -8.97 1.30 -4.05
N ILE A 47 -9.73 1.40 -5.14
CA ILE A 47 -11.18 1.71 -5.08
C ILE A 47 -11.92 0.62 -4.31
N LYS A 48 -11.68 -0.65 -4.66
CA LYS A 48 -12.29 -1.81 -3.97
C LYS A 48 -11.88 -1.89 -2.49
N MET A 49 -10.62 -1.59 -2.18
CA MET A 49 -10.09 -1.58 -0.82
C MET A 49 -10.76 -0.49 0.03
N THR A 50 -10.90 0.72 -0.52
CA THR A 50 -11.57 1.84 0.15
C THR A 50 -13.03 1.51 0.45
N TRP A 51 -13.74 0.93 -0.52
CA TRP A 51 -15.14 0.58 -0.32
C TRP A 51 -15.34 -0.54 0.71
N ARG A 52 -14.50 -1.59 0.67
CA ARG A 52 -14.47 -2.65 1.69
C ARG A 52 -14.13 -2.12 3.08
N SER A 53 -13.30 -1.09 3.17
CA SER A 53 -12.91 -0.48 4.43
C SER A 53 -14.07 0.16 5.19
N TRP A 54 -15.18 0.50 4.53
CA TRP A 54 -16.36 1.06 5.20
C TRP A 54 -17.17 -0.02 5.94
N PHE A 55 -17.12 -1.27 5.47
CA PHE A 55 -17.85 -2.39 6.07
C PHE A 55 -16.99 -3.23 7.01
N ARG A 56 -15.70 -2.93 7.12
CA ARG A 56 -14.74 -3.69 7.93
C ARG A 56 -14.35 -2.90 9.17
N THR A 57 -14.48 -3.53 10.34
CA THR A 57 -13.96 -2.99 11.60
C THR A 57 -12.44 -3.18 11.65
N TYR A 58 -11.72 -2.10 11.99
CA TYR A 58 -10.27 -2.15 12.19
C TYR A 58 -9.98 -2.07 13.69
N PRO A 59 -9.23 -3.03 14.27
CA PRO A 59 -8.85 -2.96 15.66
C PRO A 59 -7.99 -1.71 15.87
N LYS A 60 -8.38 -0.88 16.84
CA LYS A 60 -7.59 0.27 17.23
C LYS A 60 -6.44 -0.18 18.11
N LYS A 61 -5.27 0.45 17.96
CA LYS A 61 -4.18 0.32 18.91
C LYS A 61 -4.73 0.55 20.33
N SER A 62 -4.64 -0.46 21.19
CA SER A 62 -4.72 -0.26 22.63
C SER A 62 -3.53 0.60 23.02
N GLN A 63 -3.80 1.70 23.70
CA GLN A 63 -2.85 2.78 23.99
C GLN A 63 -1.53 2.27 24.55
#